data_AF-A0A9D1FDB5-F1
#
_entry.id   AF-A0A9D1FDB5-F1
#
_cell.length_a   1.000
_cell.length_b   1.000
_cell.length_c   1.000
_cell.angle_alpha   90.00
_cell.angle_beta   90.00
_cell.angle_gamma   90.00
#
_symmetry.space_group_name_H-M   'P 1'
#
loop_
_entity.id
_entity.type
_entity.pdbx_description
1 polymer ?
#
loop_
_entity_poly.entity_id
_entity_poly.type
_entity_poly.pdbx_seq_one_letter_code
_entity_poly.pdbx_strand_id
1 'polypeptide(L)' 'GASRLRVEAQSYARGFYEKCGFACCTAEFDEDGIPHVGMVLEIE' A
#
# COMPACT_ATOMS: atom_id res chain seq x y z
N GLY A 1 -17.37 -11.85 -4.49
CA GLY A 1 -15.91 -11.79 -4.25
C GLY A 1 -15.60 -10.61 -3.33
N ALA A 2 -14.32 -10.37 -3.04
CA ALA A 2 -13.90 -9.14 -2.36
C ALA A 2 -13.82 -7.99 -3.39
N SER A 3 -14.30 -6.80 -3.02
CA SER A 3 -14.27 -5.61 -3.87
C SER A 3 -13.05 -4.72 -3.63
N ARG A 4 -12.24 -5.03 -2.61
CA ARG A 4 -11.12 -4.21 -2.18
C ARG A 4 -10.03 -5.03 -1.50
N LEU A 5 -8.77 -4.75 -1.82
CA LEU A 5 -7.59 -5.22 -1.10
C LEU A 5 -6.94 -4.06 -0.35
N ARG A 6 -6.44 -4.34 0.85
CA ARG A 6 -5.58 -3.43 1.63
C ARG A 6 -4.30 -4.15 2.00
N VAL A 7 -3.17 -3.46 1.85
CA VAL A 7 -1.84 -3.95 2.24
C VAL A 7 -1.09 -2.85 2.97
N GLU A 8 -0.15 -3.26 3.82
CA GLU A 8 0.88 -2.38 4.37
C GLU A 8 2.16 -2.71 3.61
N ALA A 9 2.63 -1.73 2.85
CA ALA A 9 3.79 -1.87 1.97
C ALA A 9 4.93 -1.04 2.52
N GLN A 10 6.16 -1.54 2.41
CA GLN A 10 7.35 -0.74 2.68
C GLN A 10 7.35 0.49 1.74
N SER A 11 7.64 1.68 2.28
CA SER A 11 7.52 2.94 1.55
C SER A 11 8.33 2.98 0.27
N TYR A 12 9.52 2.36 0.25
CA TYR A 12 10.34 2.27 -0.96
C TYR A 12 9.73 1.36 -2.04
N ALA A 13 8.86 0.42 -1.67
CA ALA A 13 8.14 -0.48 -2.58
C ALA A 13 6.85 0.14 -3.12
N ARG A 14 6.45 1.32 -2.65
CA ARG A 14 5.23 2.03 -3.08
C ARG A 14 5.07 2.08 -4.60
N GLY A 15 6.13 2.46 -5.33
CA GLY A 15 6.09 2.56 -6.79
C GLY A 15 5.87 1.23 -7.52
N PHE A 16 6.18 0.09 -6.88
CA PHE A 16 5.83 -1.24 -7.40
C PHE A 16 4.32 -1.48 -7.30
N TYR A 17 3.73 -1.22 -6.13
CA TYR A 17 2.29 -1.37 -5.91
C TYR A 17 1.46 -0.38 -6.72
N GLU A 18 1.92 0.87 -6.89
CA GLU A 18 1.27 1.86 -7.75
C GLU A 18 1.16 1.38 -9.21
N LYS A 19 2.18 0.67 -9.73
CA LYS A 19 2.12 0.05 -11.07
C LYS A 19 1.08 -1.07 -11.16
N CYS A 20 0.73 -1.70 -10.04
CA CYS A 20 -0.33 -2.69 -9.95
C CYS A 20 -1.72 -2.07 -9.70
N GLY A 21 -1.83 -0.74 -9.66
CA GLY A 21 -3.08 -0.02 -9.46
C GLY A 21 -3.43 0.28 -8.00
N PHE A 22 -2.53 -0.02 -7.06
CA PHE A 22 -2.76 0.34 -5.66
C PHE A 22 -2.57 1.85 -5.45
N ALA A 23 -3.39 2.44 -4.59
CA ALA A 23 -3.27 3.82 -4.15
C ALA A 23 -2.83 3.90 -2.68
N CYS A 24 -1.89 4.80 -2.38
CA CYS A 24 -1.50 5.10 -1.01
C CYS A 24 -2.68 5.76 -0.26
N CYS A 25 -2.95 5.32 0.97
CA CYS A 25 -4.11 5.75 1.76
C CYS A 25 -3.76 6.16 3.19
N THR A 26 -2.50 6.07 3.60
CA THR A 26 -2.01 6.55 4.90
C THR A 26 -0.79 7.44 4.71
N ALA A 27 -0.42 8.18 5.75
CA ALA A 27 0.93 8.70 5.84
C ALA A 27 1.94 7.57 6.07
N GLU A 28 3.22 7.87 5.88
CA GLU A 28 4.31 6.96 6.24
C GLU A 28 4.35 6.75 7.77
N PHE A 29 4.59 5.51 8.18
CA PHE A 29 4.75 5.13 9.58
C PHE A 29 5.95 4.19 9.73
N ASP A 30 6.55 4.18 10.91
CA ASP A 30 7.68 3.30 11.23
C ASP A 30 7.15 1.95 11.73
N GLU A 31 7.65 0.87 11.13
CA GLU A 31 7.43 -0.49 11.60
C GLU A 31 8.80 -1.17 11.68
N ASP A 32 9.27 -1.40 12.92
CA ASP A 32 10.59 -1.97 13.23
C ASP A 32 11.78 -1.24 12.55
N GLY A 33 11.71 0.10 12.46
CA GLY A 33 12.75 0.92 11.81
C GLY A 33 12.68 0.91 10.29
N ILE A 34 11.66 0.29 9.69
CA ILE A 34 11.41 0.27 8.26
C ILE A 34 10.20 1.17 7.98
N PRO A 35 10.33 2.20 7.12
CA PRO A 35 9.21 3.05 6.75
C PRO A 35 8.19 2.28 5.91
N HIS A 36 6.91 2.38 6.29
CA HIS A 36 5.77 1.73 5.65
C HIS A 36 4.65 2.71 5.32
N VAL A 37 3.82 2.34 4.33
CA VAL A 37 2.58 3.04 3.95
C VAL A 37 1.46 2.02 3.74
N GLY A 38 0.24 2.39 4.12
CA GLY A 38 -0.96 1.62 3.79
C GLY A 38 -1.38 1.91 2.35
N MET A 39 -1.70 0.86 1.59
CA MET A 39 -2.15 0.94 0.20
C MET A 39 -3.42 0.14 -0.04
N VAL A 40 -4.24 0.58 -1.00
CA VAL A 40 -5.53 -0.04 -1.34
C VAL A 40 -5.67 -0.24 -2.84
N LEU A 41 -6.27 -1.36 -3.24
CA LEU A 41 -6.66 -1.65 -4.62
C LEU A 41 -8.15 -1.96 -4.64
N GLU A 42 -8.91 -1.21 -5.44
CA GLU A 42 -10.31 -1.52 -5.72
C GLU A 42 -10.36 -2.56 -6.85
N ILE A 43 -11.16 -3.61 -6.68
CA ILE A 43 -11.31 -4.69 -7.67
C ILE A 43 -12.73 -4.62 -8.24
N GLU A 44 -12.81 -4.39 -9.55
CA GLU A 44 -14.06 -4.44 -10.32
C GLU A 44 -14.53 -5.89 -10.59
#